data_AF-S2S744-F1
#
_entry.id   AF-S2S744-F1
#
_cell.length_a   1.000
_cell.length_b   1.000
_cell.length_c   1.000
_cell.angle_alpha   90.00
_cell.angle_beta   90.00
_cell.angle_gamma   90.00
#
_symmetry.space_group_name_H-M   'P 1'
#
loop_
_entity.id
_entity.type
_entity.pdbx_description
1 polymer ?
#
loop_
_entity_poly.entity_id
_entity_poly.type
_entity_poly.pdbx_seq_one_letter_code
_entity_poly.pdbx_strand_id
1 'polypeptide(L)'
;MNELDQPQKQYIPWVVVGLMDFVTVIGFDDIIYNFQNQGLVAFTSWIIMTFFYVIPYNLIVAHMGSTFSEHGGGITSWMRETNGDTVGYYAAWFYWITGLPYVVDVANSVV
;
A
#
# COMPACT_ATOMS: atom_id res chain seq x y z
N MET A 1 5.62 -35.97 -15.80
CA MET A 1 5.08 -34.67 -15.34
C MET A 1 5.70 -33.64 -16.27
N ASN A 2 4.90 -33.00 -17.12
CA ASN A 2 5.40 -32.15 -18.21
C ASN A 2 6.02 -30.87 -17.63
N GLU A 3 7.20 -30.50 -18.12
CA GLU A 3 7.96 -29.29 -17.73
C GLU A 3 7.28 -27.96 -18.15
N LEU A 4 6.06 -28.01 -18.69
CA LEU A 4 5.35 -26.88 -19.32
C LEU A 4 4.46 -26.06 -18.37
N ASP A 5 4.30 -26.47 -17.11
CA ASP A 5 3.45 -25.77 -16.11
C ASP A 5 4.27 -25.05 -15.02
N GLN A 6 5.54 -24.68 -15.30
CA GLN A 6 6.29 -23.80 -14.41
C GLN A 6 5.85 -22.35 -14.67
N PRO A 7 5.22 -21.63 -13.71
CA PRO A 7 4.84 -20.25 -13.92
C PRO A 7 6.09 -19.42 -14.20
N GLN A 8 6.21 -18.88 -15.41
CA GLN A 8 7.33 -18.03 -15.80
C GLN A 8 7.32 -16.79 -14.91
N LYS A 9 8.28 -16.71 -13.96
CA LYS A 9 8.44 -15.55 -13.08
C LYS A 9 8.73 -14.31 -13.94
N GLN A 10 7.71 -13.48 -14.15
CA GLN A 10 7.86 -12.16 -14.75
C GLN A 10 8.33 -11.19 -13.68
N TYR A 11 9.51 -10.61 -13.89
CA TYR A 11 10.06 -9.60 -13.00
C TYR A 11 9.61 -8.22 -13.47
N ILE A 12 9.07 -7.43 -12.55
CA ILE A 12 8.70 -6.04 -12.81
C ILE A 12 9.95 -5.19 -12.62
N PRO A 13 10.33 -4.33 -13.60
CA PRO A 13 11.45 -3.41 -13.43
C PRO A 13 11.24 -2.50 -12.23
N TRP A 14 12.31 -2.23 -11.47
CA TRP A 14 12.24 -1.41 -10.25
C TRP A 14 11.64 -0.01 -10.48
N VAL A 15 11.87 0.57 -11.67
CA VAL A 15 11.31 1.87 -12.06
C VAL A 15 9.79 1.81 -12.14
N VAL A 16 9.23 0.71 -12.65
CA VAL A 16 7.77 0.53 -12.76
C VAL A 16 7.18 0.35 -11.36
N VAL A 17 7.81 -0.45 -10.50
CA VAL A 17 7.38 -0.59 -9.10
C VAL A 17 7.43 0.76 -8.38
N GLY A 18 8.50 1.55 -8.58
CA GLY A 18 8.62 2.88 -7.98
C GLY A 18 7.57 3.87 -8.48
N LEU A 19 7.20 3.82 -9.76
CA LEU A 19 6.11 4.64 -10.30
C LEU A 19 4.74 4.21 -9.77
N MET A 20 4.51 2.90 -9.61
CA MET A 20 3.28 2.39 -9.00
C MET A 20 3.15 2.84 -7.56
N ASP A 21 4.22 2.73 -6.77
CA ASP A 21 4.27 3.21 -5.39
C ASP A 21 4.04 4.72 -5.31
N PHE A 22 4.71 5.50 -6.16
CA PHE A 22 4.53 6.94 -6.21
C PHE A 22 3.07 7.34 -6.46
N VAL A 23 2.42 6.77 -7.49
CA VAL A 23 1.02 7.11 -7.83
C VAL A 23 0.03 6.62 -6.79
N THR A 24 0.33 5.54 -6.05
CA THR A 24 -0.60 4.95 -5.07
C THR A 24 -0.41 5.48 -3.65
N VAL A 25 0.77 5.97 -3.29
CA VAL A 25 1.12 6.40 -1.92
C VAL A 25 1.26 7.92 -1.78
N ILE A 26 1.82 8.62 -2.77
CA ILE A 26 2.02 10.08 -2.74
C ILE A 26 1.50 10.69 -4.03
N GLY A 27 0.23 11.12 -4.03
CA GLY A 27 -0.34 11.84 -5.15
C GLY A 27 0.30 13.23 -5.30
N PHE A 28 0.34 13.75 -6.53
CA PHE A 28 0.76 15.14 -6.75
C PHE A 28 -0.15 16.14 -6.00
N ASP A 29 -1.44 15.82 -5.89
CA ASP A 29 -2.42 16.63 -5.18
C ASP A 29 -2.13 16.71 -3.68
N ASP A 30 -1.62 15.63 -3.06
CA ASP A 30 -1.28 15.61 -1.64
C ASP A 30 -0.21 16.65 -1.29
N ILE A 31 0.80 16.81 -2.15
CA ILE A 31 1.90 17.75 -1.95
C ILE A 31 1.39 19.20 -2.08
N ILE A 32 0.64 19.48 -3.14
CA ILE A 32 0.14 20.83 -3.44
C ILE A 32 -0.88 21.26 -2.39
N TYR A 33 -1.82 20.38 -2.03
CA TYR A 33 -2.88 20.68 -1.07
C TYR A 33 -2.34 20.89 0.35
N ASN A 34 -1.39 20.06 0.81
CA ASN A 34 -0.78 20.26 2.12
C ASN A 34 0.02 21.56 2.20
N PHE A 35 0.78 21.89 1.14
CA PHE A 35 1.54 23.13 1.09
C PHE A 35 0.64 24.37 1.07
N GLN A 36 -0.47 24.33 0.33
CA GLN A 36 -1.45 25.43 0.32
C GLN A 36 -2.11 25.66 1.68
N ASN A 37 -2.46 24.59 2.41
CA ASN A 37 -3.20 24.69 3.67
C ASN A 37 -2.33 24.95 4.90
N GLN A 38 -1.12 24.38 4.95
CA GLN A 38 -0.24 24.42 6.14
C GLN A 38 1.05 25.22 5.90
N GLY A 39 1.30 25.67 4.68
CA GLY A 39 2.50 26.41 4.31
C GLY A 39 3.78 25.60 4.56
N LEU A 40 4.84 26.28 4.99
CA LEU A 40 6.16 25.66 5.20
C LEU A 40 6.19 24.64 6.35
N VAL A 41 5.21 24.67 7.27
CA VAL A 41 5.11 23.70 8.37
C VAL A 41 4.84 22.28 7.85
N ALA A 42 4.14 22.15 6.71
CA ALA A 42 3.91 20.88 6.03
C ALA A 42 5.22 20.13 5.73
N PHE A 43 6.25 20.86 5.30
CA PHE A 43 7.54 20.24 4.98
C PHE A 43 8.20 19.62 6.22
N THR A 44 8.11 20.30 7.36
CA THR A 44 8.68 19.80 8.62
C THR A 44 7.90 18.61 9.15
N SER A 45 6.56 18.64 9.09
CA SER A 45 5.72 17.51 9.51
C SER A 45 5.94 16.28 8.63
N TRP A 46 6.11 16.45 7.33
CA TRP A 46 6.45 15.38 6.40
C TRP A 46 7.77 14.71 6.75
N ILE A 47 8.83 15.49 7.02
CA ILE A 47 10.12 14.93 7.46
C ILE A 47 9.94 14.07 8.71
N ILE A 48 9.25 14.59 9.73
CA ILE A 48 9.01 13.87 10.98
C ILE A 48 8.22 12.58 10.72
N MET A 49 7.12 12.66 9.95
CA MET A 49 6.33 11.48 9.60
C MET A 49 7.13 10.45 8.79
N THR A 50 8.01 10.90 7.88
CA THR A 50 8.87 9.99 7.13
C THR A 50 9.72 9.12 8.06
N PHE A 51 10.38 9.74 9.05
CA PHE A 51 11.27 9.02 9.95
C PHE A 51 10.54 8.16 10.99
N PHE A 52 9.47 8.69 11.60
CA PHE A 52 8.81 8.01 12.72
C PHE A 52 7.67 7.08 12.30
N TYR A 53 7.13 7.24 11.10
CA TYR A 53 6.00 6.46 10.63
C TYR A 53 6.31 5.69 9.34
N VAL A 54 6.72 6.38 8.28
CA VAL A 54 6.88 5.76 6.95
C VAL A 54 8.00 4.73 6.94
N ILE A 55 9.18 5.05 7.48
CA ILE A 55 10.31 4.11 7.51
C ILE A 55 9.98 2.86 8.34
N PRO A 56 9.54 2.97 9.61
CA PRO A 56 9.17 1.80 10.40
C PRO A 56 8.09 0.94 9.74
N TYR A 57 7.06 1.56 9.19
CA TYR A 57 5.97 0.85 8.52
C TYR A 57 6.45 0.05 7.31
N ASN A 58 7.25 0.67 6.43
CA ASN A 58 7.80 -0.01 5.26
C ASN A 58 8.69 -1.20 5.62
N LEU A 59 9.47 -1.10 6.70
CA LEU A 59 10.30 -2.22 7.16
C LEU A 59 9.44 -3.40 7.64
N ILE A 60 8.34 -3.14 8.34
CA ILE A 60 7.40 -4.19 8.79
C ILE A 60 6.74 -4.86 7.58
N VAL A 61 6.25 -4.07 6.62
CA VAL A 61 5.60 -4.55 5.40
C VAL A 61 6.59 -5.34 4.53
N ALA A 62 7.83 -4.87 4.39
CA ALA A 62 8.87 -5.57 3.65
C ALA A 62 9.24 -6.91 4.32
N HIS A 63 9.35 -6.94 5.64
CA HIS A 63 9.64 -8.18 6.36
C HIS A 63 8.52 -9.21 6.19
N MET A 64 7.26 -8.79 6.38
CA MET A 64 6.08 -9.65 6.20
C MET A 64 5.93 -10.12 4.75
N GLY A 65 6.11 -9.23 3.77
CA GLY A 65 6.07 -9.54 2.34
C GLY A 65 7.16 -10.52 1.92
N SER A 66 8.37 -10.41 2.48
CA SER A 66 9.46 -11.36 2.25
C SER A 66 9.22 -12.72 2.92
N THR A 67 8.58 -12.73 4.08
CA THR A 67 8.29 -13.96 4.85
C THR A 67 7.19 -14.78 4.18
N PHE A 68 6.16 -14.12 3.64
CA PHE A 68 5.02 -14.76 2.99
C PHE A 68 5.06 -14.61 1.46
N SER A 69 6.25 -14.71 0.85
CA SER A 69 6.46 -14.44 -0.58
C SER A 69 5.70 -15.37 -1.53
N GLU A 70 5.22 -16.52 -1.04
CA GLU A 70 4.42 -17.48 -1.82
C GLU A 70 2.92 -17.17 -1.76
N HIS A 71 2.48 -16.25 -0.89
CA HIS A 71 1.07 -15.91 -0.70
C HIS A 71 0.72 -14.58 -1.39
N GLY A 72 -0.16 -14.63 -2.38
CA GLY A 72 -0.54 -13.46 -3.19
C GLY A 72 -1.56 -12.50 -2.58
N GLY A 73 -2.13 -12.79 -1.40
CA GLY A 73 -3.20 -11.98 -0.80
C GLY A 73 -2.73 -10.80 0.06
N GLY A 74 -1.43 -10.50 0.08
CA GLY A 74 -0.86 -9.37 0.82
C GLY A 74 -1.19 -9.41 2.31
N ILE A 75 -1.53 -8.26 2.90
CA ILE A 75 -1.80 -8.10 4.34
C ILE A 75 -2.85 -9.10 4.84
N THR A 76 -3.86 -9.42 4.03
CA THR A 76 -4.91 -10.36 4.42
C THR A 76 -4.36 -11.78 4.63
N SER A 77 -3.49 -12.24 3.73
CA SER A 77 -2.76 -13.50 3.87
C SER A 77 -1.81 -13.46 5.05
N TRP A 78 -1.07 -12.37 5.24
CA TRP A 78 -0.12 -12.26 6.34
C TRP A 78 -0.82 -12.35 7.71
N MET A 79 -1.96 -11.67 7.84
CA MET A 79 -2.77 -11.69 9.07
C MET A 79 -3.44 -13.05 9.30
N ARG A 80 -3.88 -13.72 8.22
CA ARG A 80 -4.43 -15.07 8.30
C ARG A 80 -3.40 -16.08 8.79
N GLU A 81 -2.19 -16.05 8.23
CA GLU A 81 -1.11 -16.97 8.63
C GLU A 81 -0.59 -16.69 10.05
N THR A 82 -0.62 -15.42 10.50
CA THR A 82 -0.09 -15.06 11.82
C THR A 82 -1.11 -15.26 12.95
N ASN A 83 -2.38 -14.90 12.73
CA ASN A 83 -3.39 -14.79 13.78
C ASN A 83 -4.68 -15.61 13.50
N GLY A 84 -4.74 -16.34 12.38
CA GLY A 84 -5.87 -17.19 12.01
C GLY A 84 -6.92 -16.51 11.13
N ASP A 85 -7.88 -17.32 10.68
CA ASP A 85 -8.87 -16.96 9.66
C ASP A 85 -9.78 -15.78 10.03
N THR A 86 -10.11 -15.60 11.31
CA THR A 86 -10.97 -14.50 11.76
C THR A 86 -10.29 -13.14 11.60
N VAL A 87 -9.00 -13.05 11.94
CA VAL A 87 -8.23 -11.81 11.83
C VAL A 87 -7.91 -11.51 10.37
N GLY A 88 -7.64 -12.55 9.56
CA GLY A 88 -7.51 -12.42 8.11
C GLY A 88 -8.77 -11.85 7.45
N TYR A 89 -9.96 -12.30 7.88
CA TYR A 89 -11.24 -11.77 7.40
C TYR A 89 -11.41 -10.29 7.75
N TYR A 90 -11.15 -9.89 9.00
CA TYR A 90 -11.24 -8.49 9.40
C TYR A 90 -10.25 -7.61 8.62
N ALA A 91 -9.02 -8.08 8.39
CA ALA A 91 -8.04 -7.37 7.57
C ALA A 91 -8.54 -7.16 6.13
N ALA A 92 -9.13 -8.18 5.51
CA ALA A 92 -9.70 -8.09 4.17
C ALA A 92 -10.89 -7.11 4.12
N TRP A 93 -11.75 -7.15 5.13
CA TRP A 93 -12.91 -6.28 5.21
C TRP A 93 -12.52 -4.81 5.42
N PHE A 94 -11.56 -4.52 6.29
CA PHE A 94 -11.05 -3.16 6.48
C PHE A 94 -10.43 -2.62 5.19
N TYR A 95 -9.63 -3.44 4.50
CA TYR A 95 -9.06 -3.06 3.21
C TYR A 95 -10.13 -2.70 2.18
N TRP A 96 -11.21 -3.49 2.09
CA TRP A 96 -12.32 -3.20 1.19
C TRP A 96 -13.06 -1.90 1.57
N ILE A 97 -13.37 -1.69 2.86
CA ILE A 97 -14.09 -0.49 3.32
C ILE A 97 -13.30 0.78 3.10
N THR A 98 -11.97 0.76 3.28
CA THR A 98 -11.14 1.95 3.03
C THR A 98 -11.22 2.44 1.60
N GLY A 99 -11.64 1.59 0.64
CA GLY A 99 -11.88 1.98 -0.74
C GLY A 99 -13.19 2.75 -0.96
N LEU A 100 -14.18 2.64 -0.06
CA LEU A 100 -15.50 3.27 -0.23
C LEU A 100 -15.43 4.80 -0.28
N PRO A 101 -14.70 5.50 0.62
CA PRO A 101 -14.55 6.96 0.54
C PRO A 101 -14.02 7.42 -0.82
N TYR A 102 -13.04 6.71 -1.39
CA TYR A 102 -12.49 7.04 -2.71
C TYR A 102 -13.53 6.89 -3.82
N VAL A 103 -14.35 5.83 -3.79
CA VAL A 103 -15.44 5.64 -4.77
C VAL A 103 -16.45 6.79 -4.70
N VAL A 104 -16.77 7.24 -3.48
CA VAL A 104 -17.70 8.36 -3.26
C VAL A 104 -17.11 9.69 -3.73
N ASP A 105 -15.82 9.94 -3.45
CA ASP A 105 -15.14 11.16 -3.88
C ASP A 105 -15.07 11.26 -5.40
N VAL A 106 -14.71 10.17 -6.07
CA VAL A 106 -14.73 10.08 -7.53
C VAL A 106 -16.14 10.30 -8.08
N ALA A 107 -17.19 9.73 -7.46
CA ALA A 107 -18.56 9.94 -7.90
C ALA A 107 -19.02 11.41 -7.77
N ASN A 108 -18.59 12.11 -6.73
CA ASN A 108 -18.93 13.53 -6.51
C ASN A 108 -18.15 14.49 -7.42
N SER A 109 -16.93 14.13 -7.84
CA SER A 109 -16.10 14.96 -8.74
C SER A 109 -16.58 15.04 -10.20
N VAL A 110 -17.54 14.20 -10.59
CA VAL A 110 -18.09 14.12 -11.96
C VAL A 110 -19.33 15.01 -12.16
N VAL A 111 -19.83 15.64 -11.09
CA VAL A 111 -20.95 16.59 -11.10
C VAL A 111 -20.43 18.02 -10.95
#